data_AF-A0A194Q8P2-F1
#
_entry.id   AF-A0A194Q8P2-F1
#
_cell.length_a   1.000
_cell.length_b   1.000
_cell.length_c   1.000
_cell.angle_alpha   90.00
_cell.angle_beta   90.00
_cell.angle_gamma   90.00
#
_symmetry.space_group_name_H-M   'P 1'
#
loop_
_entity.id
_entity.type
_entity.pdbx_description
1 polymer ?
#
loop_
_entity_poly.entity_id
_entity_poly.type
_entity_poly.pdbx_seq_one_letter_code
_entity_poly.pdbx_strand_id
1 'polypeptide(L)'
;MDDYLLNDGDSESDGESEEELNMQSSEGQARVVMTRTAAPVKKQHFDKSLAASHSYMGGGLVPLRGRSVLEPGWQGRLPVAAHSGAVFPGETVPMLMPDYDDAILLFEAIQRDKLFGLLCPDETGGMVSGYGVVCEVYEAGTAGAGEARGNTALSFKARARHRFRLLHPPDHPAPLHSYTRMRFAEVRVLPELGPAEPLRLARLASLDALRAPRPAPPFAPDLRHSPVARRVRGMDAALTPWPRFVHELLEYRRVRDQLHAHFSSLDLGERPPPPEPLSRRH
;
A
#
# COMPACT_ATOMS: atom_id res chain seq x y z
N MET A 1 -2.97 -54.09 58.51
CA MET A 1 -4.13 -54.53 57.71
C MET A 1 -4.16 -53.66 56.47
N ASP A 2 -3.05 -53.64 55.71
CA ASP A 2 -2.50 -54.70 54.83
C ASP A 2 -3.33 -54.71 53.53
N ASP A 3 -2.92 -54.08 52.44
CA ASP A 3 -1.77 -54.27 51.52
C ASP A 3 -2.17 -55.02 50.24
N TYR A 4 -1.36 -54.80 49.20
CA TYR A 4 -1.27 -55.43 47.87
C TYR A 4 -1.91 -54.64 46.70
N LEU A 5 -1.26 -54.30 45.58
CA LEU A 5 0.11 -54.46 45.03
C LEU A 5 0.22 -53.41 43.89
N LEU A 6 1.23 -52.54 43.87
CA LEU A 6 2.47 -52.64 43.08
C LEU A 6 2.28 -52.92 41.57
N ASN A 7 2.64 -51.95 40.74
CA ASN A 7 3.19 -52.19 39.40
C ASN A 7 4.34 -51.21 39.16
N ASP A 8 5.54 -51.68 39.47
CA ASP A 8 6.83 -51.12 39.08
C ASP A 8 7.15 -51.46 37.62
N GLY A 9 8.08 -50.71 37.03
CA GLY A 9 9.00 -51.27 36.03
C GLY A 9 9.00 -50.58 34.66
N ASP A 10 9.65 -49.42 34.62
CA ASP A 10 10.82 -49.08 33.78
C ASP A 10 10.93 -49.66 32.36
N SER A 11 11.22 -48.79 31.40
CA SER A 11 12.44 -48.89 30.56
C SER A 11 12.61 -47.63 29.71
N GLU A 12 13.57 -46.79 30.11
CA GLU A 12 14.25 -45.81 29.27
C GLU A 12 15.00 -46.54 28.13
N SER A 13 15.06 -45.93 26.95
CA SER A 13 16.14 -46.20 26.00
C SER A 13 16.31 -45.01 25.06
N ASP A 14 17.28 -44.17 25.40
CA ASP A 14 17.96 -43.26 24.47
C ASP A 14 18.68 -44.06 23.38
N GLY A 15 18.76 -43.48 22.19
CA GLY A 15 19.38 -44.07 21.02
C GLY A 15 19.78 -43.00 20.02
N GLU A 16 20.71 -42.14 20.43
CA GLU A 16 21.51 -41.31 19.52
C GLU A 16 22.41 -42.24 18.70
N SER A 17 22.25 -42.23 17.37
CA SER A 17 23.18 -42.90 16.45
C SER A 17 24.00 -41.85 15.70
N GLU A 18 25.17 -41.59 16.25
CA GLU A 18 26.29 -40.93 15.57
C GLU A 18 26.92 -41.94 14.60
N GLU A 19 26.90 -41.66 13.29
CA GLU A 19 27.68 -42.43 12.31
C GLU A 19 29.04 -41.76 12.08
N GLU A 20 30.05 -42.24 12.81
CA GLU A 20 31.46 -41.99 12.55
C GLU A 20 31.95 -42.75 11.31
N LEU A 21 32.43 -41.97 10.33
CA LEU A 21 33.71 -42.09 9.64
C LEU A 21 34.37 -43.49 9.54
N ASN A 22 34.26 -44.12 8.37
CA ASN A 22 35.19 -45.18 7.96
C ASN A 22 36.18 -44.67 6.91
N MET A 23 37.45 -44.54 7.32
CA MET A 23 38.62 -44.39 6.46
C MET A 23 39.04 -45.75 5.89
N GLN A 24 38.97 -45.93 4.58
CA GLN A 24 39.87 -46.86 3.88
C GLN A 24 40.44 -46.21 2.62
N SER A 25 41.77 -46.15 2.61
CA SER A 25 42.63 -45.60 1.58
C SER A 25 42.88 -46.63 0.47
N SER A 26 42.83 -46.20 -0.79
CA SER A 26 43.64 -46.82 -1.84
C SER A 26 43.95 -45.77 -2.92
N GLU A 27 45.24 -45.62 -3.18
CA GLU A 27 45.88 -44.55 -3.95
C GLU A 27 45.57 -44.59 -5.46
N GLY A 28 45.61 -43.39 -6.05
CA GLY A 28 46.11 -43.21 -7.43
C GLY A 28 45.06 -42.87 -8.49
N GLN A 29 44.88 -41.56 -8.77
CA GLN A 29 45.12 -40.95 -10.10
C GLN A 29 44.58 -39.51 -10.20
N ALA A 30 45.46 -38.65 -10.73
CA ALA A 30 45.22 -37.34 -11.38
C ALA A 30 44.53 -36.21 -10.59
N ARG A 31 45.34 -35.21 -10.18
CA ARG A 31 44.89 -33.86 -9.84
C ARG A 31 44.28 -33.20 -11.08
N VAL A 32 42.96 -33.27 -11.22
CA VAL A 32 42.21 -32.37 -12.11
C VAL A 32 41.96 -31.08 -11.33
N VAL A 33 42.68 -30.02 -11.68
CA VAL A 33 42.38 -28.66 -11.23
C VAL A 33 41.06 -28.26 -11.90
N MET A 34 39.94 -28.54 -11.23
CA MET A 34 38.65 -27.96 -11.55
C MET A 34 38.71 -26.48 -11.21
N THR A 35 39.07 -25.66 -12.20
CA THR A 35 38.73 -24.24 -12.17
C THR A 35 37.21 -24.15 -12.06
N ARG A 36 36.71 -23.81 -10.86
CA ARG A 36 35.31 -23.37 -10.69
C ARG A 36 35.16 -22.06 -11.46
N THR A 37 34.94 -22.16 -12.76
CA THR A 37 34.39 -21.06 -13.54
C THR A 37 32.98 -20.86 -12.98
N ALA A 38 32.83 -19.87 -12.10
CA ALA A 38 31.53 -19.46 -11.60
C ALA A 38 30.68 -19.10 -12.83
N ALA A 39 29.78 -20.00 -13.20
CA ALA A 39 28.80 -19.72 -14.24
C ALA A 39 28.08 -18.43 -13.84
N PRO A 40 27.88 -17.47 -14.76
CA PRO A 40 27.15 -16.26 -14.43
C PRO A 40 25.79 -16.68 -13.89
N VAL A 41 25.48 -16.29 -12.66
CA VAL A 41 24.16 -16.46 -12.05
C VAL A 41 23.18 -15.83 -13.01
N LYS A 42 22.46 -16.66 -13.77
CA LYS A 42 21.39 -16.20 -14.65
C LYS A 42 20.40 -15.49 -13.74
N LYS A 43 20.32 -14.16 -13.84
CA LYS A 43 19.30 -13.38 -13.14
C LYS A 43 17.95 -13.97 -13.54
N GLN A 44 17.32 -14.73 -12.64
CA GLN A 44 15.99 -15.26 -12.88
C GLN A 44 15.05 -14.07 -12.97
N HIS A 45 14.49 -13.86 -14.16
CA HIS A 45 13.57 -12.77 -14.42
C HIS A 45 12.20 -13.16 -13.88
N PHE A 46 11.97 -12.92 -12.59
CA PHE A 46 10.65 -13.10 -11.99
C PHE A 46 9.68 -12.05 -12.53
N ASP A 47 8.49 -12.49 -12.96
CA ASP A 47 7.45 -11.60 -13.45
C ASP A 47 6.79 -10.84 -12.29
N LYS A 48 7.14 -9.56 -12.16
CA LYS A 48 6.62 -8.65 -11.13
C LYS A 48 5.11 -8.43 -11.24
N SER A 49 4.50 -8.67 -12.41
CA SER A 49 3.06 -8.47 -12.63
C SER A 49 2.20 -9.54 -11.94
N LEU A 50 2.75 -10.72 -11.66
CA LEU A 50 2.03 -11.84 -11.07
C LEU A 50 1.65 -11.61 -9.60
N ALA A 51 2.46 -10.85 -8.87
CA ALA A 51 2.11 -10.41 -7.51
C ALA A 51 1.00 -9.35 -7.55
N ALA A 52 1.09 -8.41 -8.50
CA ALA A 52 0.13 -7.31 -8.65
C ALA A 52 -1.25 -7.78 -9.14
N SER A 53 -1.33 -8.90 -9.86
CA SER A 53 -2.60 -9.49 -10.31
C SER A 53 -3.38 -10.18 -9.19
N HIS A 54 -2.75 -10.46 -8.04
CA HIS A 54 -3.32 -11.25 -6.94
C HIS A 54 -3.89 -12.60 -7.41
N SER A 55 -3.15 -13.31 -8.28
CA SER A 55 -3.59 -14.57 -8.90
C SER A 55 -3.91 -15.70 -7.90
N TYR A 56 -3.42 -15.62 -6.66
CA TYR A 56 -3.76 -16.57 -5.59
C TYR A 56 -5.24 -16.53 -5.16
N MET A 57 -5.98 -15.47 -5.52
CA MET A 57 -7.42 -15.37 -5.22
C MET A 57 -8.30 -16.26 -6.11
N GLY A 58 -7.71 -16.95 -7.08
CA GLY A 58 -8.42 -17.82 -8.03
C GLY A 58 -9.04 -17.06 -9.21
N GLY A 59 -9.53 -17.82 -10.19
CA GLY A 59 -10.12 -17.28 -11.43
C GLY A 59 -11.60 -16.92 -11.37
N GLY A 60 -12.23 -16.98 -10.19
CA GLY A 60 -13.68 -16.80 -10.01
C GLY A 60 -14.13 -15.34 -9.81
N LEU A 61 -13.21 -14.37 -9.88
CA LEU A 61 -13.55 -12.96 -9.71
C LEU A 61 -14.06 -12.35 -11.02
N VAL A 62 -15.22 -11.71 -10.95
CA VAL A 62 -15.85 -11.04 -12.09
C VAL A 62 -15.62 -9.53 -11.98
N PRO A 63 -15.16 -8.86 -13.05
CA PRO A 63 -14.98 -7.41 -13.04
C PRO A 63 -16.33 -6.68 -12.95
N LEU A 64 -16.40 -5.70 -12.06
CA LEU A 64 -17.54 -4.83 -11.88
C LEU A 64 -17.36 -3.55 -12.71
N ARG A 65 -18.35 -3.19 -13.53
CA ARG A 65 -18.30 -1.99 -14.38
C ARG A 65 -18.87 -0.77 -13.67
N GLY A 66 -18.41 0.42 -14.06
CA GLY A 66 -18.89 1.71 -13.55
C GLY A 66 -18.05 2.23 -12.39
N ARG A 67 -17.94 3.56 -12.30
CA ARG A 67 -17.11 4.26 -11.31
C ARG A 67 -17.97 5.15 -10.43
N SER A 68 -17.78 5.07 -9.12
CA SER A 68 -18.38 5.99 -8.16
C SER A 68 -17.41 7.14 -7.88
N VAL A 69 -17.70 8.33 -8.43
CA VAL A 69 -16.89 9.54 -8.20
C VAL A 69 -17.47 10.30 -7.01
N LEU A 70 -16.72 10.39 -5.92
CA LEU A 70 -17.11 11.16 -4.74
C LEU A 70 -16.47 12.54 -4.77
N GLU A 71 -17.30 13.57 -4.60
CA GLU A 71 -16.82 14.94 -4.52
C GLU A 71 -16.19 15.24 -3.15
N PRO A 72 -15.21 16.18 -3.08
CA PRO A 72 -14.65 16.63 -1.81
C PRO A 72 -15.74 17.12 -0.85
N GLY A 73 -15.74 16.61 0.38
CA GLY A 73 -16.74 16.96 1.38
C GLY A 73 -18.05 16.18 1.28
N TRP A 74 -18.19 15.24 0.34
CA TRP A 74 -19.32 14.31 0.30
C TRP A 74 -19.51 13.62 1.65
N GLN A 75 -20.76 13.51 2.07
CA GLN A 75 -21.16 12.84 3.30
C GLN A 75 -22.13 11.73 2.95
N GLY A 76 -21.95 10.58 3.58
CA GLY A 76 -22.86 9.47 3.39
C GLY A 76 -22.56 8.32 4.33
N ARG A 77 -23.42 7.31 4.26
CA ARG A 77 -23.35 6.12 5.09
C ARG A 77 -22.74 4.98 4.28
N LEU A 78 -21.63 4.44 4.76
CA LEU A 78 -20.90 3.34 4.10
C LEU A 78 -20.70 2.17 5.07
N PRO A 79 -20.61 0.92 4.57
CA PRO A 79 -20.02 -0.17 5.32
C PRO A 79 -18.58 0.19 5.69
N VAL A 80 -18.19 -0.01 6.94
CA VAL A 80 -16.82 0.19 7.41
C VAL A 80 -16.35 -0.99 8.24
N ALA A 81 -15.07 -1.32 8.09
CA ALA A 81 -14.36 -2.28 8.93
C ALA A 81 -12.96 -1.73 9.24
N ALA A 82 -12.38 -2.13 10.37
CA ALA A 82 -11.01 -1.80 10.71
C ALA A 82 -10.03 -2.69 9.93
N HIS A 83 -8.99 -2.08 9.40
CA HIS A 83 -7.84 -2.77 8.83
C HIS A 83 -6.68 -2.74 9.83
N SER A 84 -5.84 -3.77 9.84
CA SER A 84 -4.70 -3.88 10.77
C SER A 84 -3.55 -2.91 10.47
N GLY A 85 -3.55 -2.31 9.28
CA GLY A 85 -2.56 -1.31 8.87
C GLY A 85 -3.19 -0.14 8.13
N ALA A 86 -2.39 0.91 7.88
CA ALA A 86 -2.83 2.03 7.06
C ALA A 86 -2.92 1.62 5.59
N VAL A 87 -4.01 2.01 4.93
CA VAL A 87 -4.21 1.84 3.49
C VAL A 87 -4.22 3.23 2.85
N PHE A 88 -3.49 3.40 1.75
CA PHE A 88 -3.36 4.68 1.05
C PHE A 88 -4.16 4.74 -0.25
N PRO A 89 -4.68 5.91 -0.63
CA PRO A 89 -5.30 6.09 -1.94
C PRO A 89 -4.40 5.60 -3.08
N GLY A 90 -4.98 4.81 -3.99
CA GLY A 90 -4.28 4.19 -5.11
C GLY A 90 -3.83 2.74 -4.86
N GLU A 91 -3.83 2.28 -3.61
CA GLU A 91 -3.53 0.88 -3.28
C GLU A 91 -4.66 -0.06 -3.70
N THR A 92 -4.28 -1.27 -4.09
CA THR A 92 -5.19 -2.39 -4.33
C THR A 92 -5.30 -3.20 -3.05
N VAL A 93 -6.54 -3.40 -2.58
CA VAL A 93 -6.85 -4.15 -1.36
C VAL A 93 -7.58 -5.44 -1.75
N PRO A 94 -6.89 -6.60 -1.72
CA PRO A 94 -7.53 -7.90 -1.82
C PRO A 94 -8.19 -8.26 -0.47
N MET A 95 -9.45 -8.65 -0.47
CA MET A 95 -10.17 -9.03 0.75
C MET A 95 -10.87 -10.38 0.58
N LEU A 96 -10.87 -11.14 1.68
CA LEU A 96 -11.67 -12.35 1.87
C LEU A 96 -12.54 -12.13 3.10
N MET A 97 -13.85 -12.26 2.93
CA MET A 97 -14.83 -12.13 3.99
C MET A 97 -15.49 -13.48 4.23
N PRO A 98 -15.03 -14.23 5.25
CA PRO A 98 -15.56 -15.56 5.56
C PRO A 98 -16.85 -15.51 6.37
N ASP A 99 -17.10 -14.41 7.07
CA ASP A 99 -18.30 -14.19 7.87
C ASP A 99 -19.49 -13.87 6.97
N TYR A 100 -20.60 -14.58 7.18
CA TYR A 100 -21.78 -14.50 6.32
C TYR A 100 -22.51 -13.16 6.43
N ASP A 101 -22.67 -12.62 7.64
CA ASP A 101 -23.40 -11.37 7.85
C ASP A 101 -22.63 -10.20 7.24
N ASP A 102 -21.31 -10.18 7.44
CA ASP A 102 -20.47 -9.14 6.88
C ASP A 102 -20.46 -9.24 5.33
N ALA A 103 -20.45 -10.47 4.80
CA ALA A 103 -20.50 -10.72 3.35
C ALA A 103 -21.82 -10.23 2.73
N ILE A 104 -22.97 -10.44 3.39
CA ILE A 104 -24.26 -9.92 2.93
C ILE A 104 -24.24 -8.38 2.91
N LEU A 105 -23.82 -7.76 4.02
CA LEU A 105 -23.81 -6.31 4.14
C LEU A 105 -22.96 -5.68 3.02
N LEU A 106 -21.78 -6.25 2.76
CA LEU A 106 -20.94 -5.78 1.68
C LEU A 106 -21.52 -6.10 0.30
N PHE A 107 -22.15 -7.27 0.11
CA PHE A 107 -22.78 -7.63 -1.15
C PHE A 107 -23.85 -6.61 -1.55
N GLU A 108 -24.71 -6.18 -0.61
CA GLU A 108 -25.69 -5.12 -0.85
C GLU A 108 -25.02 -3.80 -1.25
N ALA A 109 -23.95 -3.41 -0.55
CA ALA A 109 -23.19 -2.20 -0.87
C ALA A 109 -22.50 -2.28 -2.24
N ILE A 110 -22.01 -3.47 -2.63
CA ILE A 110 -21.42 -3.76 -3.94
C ILE A 110 -22.46 -3.58 -5.05
N GLN A 111 -23.69 -4.05 -4.86
CA GLN A 111 -24.74 -3.90 -5.86
C GLN A 111 -25.17 -2.44 -6.04
N ARG A 112 -25.12 -1.64 -4.96
CA ARG A 112 -25.55 -0.24 -4.98
C ARG A 112 -24.48 0.69 -5.52
N ASP A 113 -23.42 0.88 -4.73
CA ASP A 113 -22.41 1.93 -4.96
C ASP A 113 -21.00 1.38 -5.19
N LYS A 114 -20.74 0.10 -4.84
CA LYS A 114 -19.41 -0.54 -4.87
C LYS A 114 -18.41 0.06 -3.90
N LEU A 115 -18.92 0.71 -2.85
CA LEU A 115 -18.11 1.45 -1.89
C LEU A 115 -18.18 0.83 -0.50
N PHE A 116 -17.04 0.77 0.15
CA PHE A 116 -16.91 0.52 1.58
C PHE A 116 -15.73 1.33 2.13
N GLY A 117 -15.64 1.45 3.44
CA GLY A 117 -14.55 2.14 4.12
C GLY A 117 -13.65 1.17 4.89
N LEU A 118 -12.36 1.45 4.88
CA LEU A 118 -11.39 0.84 5.78
C LEU A 118 -10.92 1.88 6.78
N LEU A 119 -11.13 1.61 8.06
CA LEU A 119 -10.63 2.44 9.15
C LEU A 119 -9.17 2.09 9.44
N CYS A 120 -8.36 3.13 9.60
CA CYS A 120 -6.95 2.98 9.93
C CYS A 120 -6.76 2.95 11.46
N PRO A 121 -5.78 2.17 11.94
CA PRO A 121 -5.38 2.24 13.34
C PRO A 121 -4.80 3.62 13.67
N ASP A 122 -4.81 3.96 14.96
CA ASP A 122 -4.09 5.09 15.52
C ASP A 122 -2.58 4.84 15.56
N GLU A 123 -1.82 5.81 16.08
CA GLU A 123 -0.35 5.73 16.18
C GLU A 123 0.12 4.54 17.02
N THR A 124 -0.70 4.08 17.98
CA THR A 124 -0.39 2.93 18.83
C THR A 124 -0.70 1.59 18.19
N GLY A 125 -1.47 1.57 17.10
CA GLY A 125 -1.91 0.33 16.44
C GLY A 125 -3.10 -0.35 17.12
N GLY A 126 -3.49 0.09 18.32
CA GLY A 126 -4.48 -0.57 19.18
C GLY A 126 -5.88 0.05 19.10
N MET A 127 -5.99 1.29 18.65
CA MET A 127 -7.24 2.06 18.63
C MET A 127 -7.62 2.48 17.22
N VAL A 128 -8.88 2.87 17.04
CA VAL A 128 -9.36 3.45 15.79
C VAL A 128 -8.97 4.92 15.71
N SER A 129 -8.31 5.34 14.63
CA SER A 129 -7.90 6.74 14.42
C SER A 129 -9.06 7.70 14.14
N GLY A 130 -10.24 7.18 13.76
CA GLY A 130 -11.36 7.95 13.25
C GLY A 130 -11.22 8.37 11.78
N TYR A 131 -10.08 8.02 11.15
CA TYR A 131 -9.80 8.23 9.74
C TYR A 131 -9.76 6.89 8.99
N GLY A 132 -9.99 6.97 7.69
CA GLY A 132 -9.96 5.80 6.84
C GLY A 132 -9.88 6.14 5.36
N VAL A 133 -9.98 5.10 4.54
CA VAL A 133 -10.06 5.22 3.09
C VAL A 133 -11.31 4.56 2.55
N VAL A 134 -11.99 5.26 1.65
CA VAL A 134 -13.08 4.72 0.84
C VAL A 134 -12.45 3.88 -0.26
N CYS A 135 -12.86 2.62 -0.31
CA CYS A 135 -12.43 1.64 -1.27
C CYS A 135 -13.56 1.36 -2.25
N GLU A 136 -13.21 1.30 -3.53
CA GLU A 136 -14.11 0.96 -4.63
C GLU A 136 -13.84 -0.46 -5.09
N VAL A 137 -14.83 -1.34 -4.99
CA VAL A 137 -14.75 -2.73 -5.44
C VAL A 137 -14.81 -2.76 -6.96
N TYR A 138 -13.80 -3.37 -7.59
CA TYR A 138 -13.72 -3.47 -9.05
C TYR A 138 -13.72 -4.93 -9.56
N GLU A 139 -13.48 -5.91 -8.70
CA GLU A 139 -13.59 -7.35 -8.98
C GLU A 139 -14.20 -8.05 -7.77
N ALA A 140 -15.21 -8.90 -7.95
CA ALA A 140 -15.83 -9.65 -6.86
C ALA A 140 -16.25 -11.06 -7.31
N GLY A 141 -16.26 -12.00 -6.39
CA GLY A 141 -16.66 -13.38 -6.63
C GLY A 141 -16.93 -14.11 -5.32
N THR A 142 -17.52 -15.30 -5.42
CA THR A 142 -17.73 -16.17 -4.26
C THR A 142 -16.48 -17.04 -4.09
N ALA A 143 -15.88 -17.01 -2.90
CA ALA A 143 -14.73 -17.84 -2.60
C ALA A 143 -15.19 -19.25 -2.25
N GLY A 144 -14.86 -20.23 -3.09
CA GLY A 144 -14.94 -21.65 -2.76
C GLY A 144 -16.34 -22.18 -2.48
N ALA A 145 -17.19 -22.27 -3.51
CA ALA A 145 -18.31 -23.20 -3.50
C ALA A 145 -17.80 -24.63 -3.77
N GLY A 146 -17.07 -25.21 -2.81
CA GLY A 146 -17.19 -26.63 -2.56
C GLY A 146 -18.41 -26.80 -1.66
N GLU A 147 -19.42 -27.52 -2.10
CA GLU A 147 -20.75 -27.70 -1.50
C GLU A 147 -20.77 -28.22 -0.03
N ALA A 148 -19.62 -28.28 0.65
CA ALA A 148 -19.47 -28.88 1.98
C ALA A 148 -19.71 -27.92 3.16
N ARG A 149 -19.77 -26.59 2.95
CA ARG A 149 -20.20 -25.64 3.99
C ARG A 149 -21.01 -24.54 3.33
N GLY A 150 -22.30 -24.45 3.66
CA GLY A 150 -23.24 -23.43 3.16
C GLY A 150 -22.91 -21.96 3.50
N ASN A 151 -21.65 -21.63 3.83
CA ASN A 151 -21.18 -20.27 4.00
C ASN A 151 -20.55 -19.78 2.69
N THR A 152 -21.29 -18.96 1.95
CA THR A 152 -20.76 -18.28 0.77
C THR A 152 -19.83 -17.15 1.20
N ALA A 153 -18.54 -17.46 1.39
CA ALA A 153 -17.53 -16.45 1.63
C ALA A 153 -17.39 -15.53 0.40
N LEU A 154 -17.24 -14.24 0.62
CA LEU A 154 -17.09 -13.24 -0.44
C LEU A 154 -15.61 -12.90 -0.62
N SER A 155 -15.08 -13.03 -1.84
CA SER A 155 -13.75 -12.52 -2.19
C SER A 155 -13.86 -11.40 -3.21
N PHE A 156 -13.02 -10.38 -3.05
CA PHE A 156 -13.04 -9.24 -3.94
C PHE A 156 -11.73 -8.46 -3.92
N LYS A 157 -11.50 -7.69 -4.97
CA LYS A 157 -10.44 -6.68 -5.03
C LYS A 157 -11.07 -5.31 -5.09
N ALA A 158 -10.52 -4.43 -4.27
CA ALA A 158 -10.92 -3.04 -4.22
C ALA A 158 -9.73 -2.14 -4.45
N ARG A 159 -9.99 -0.91 -4.88
CA ARG A 159 -9.00 0.15 -4.99
C ARG A 159 -9.32 1.23 -3.98
N ALA A 160 -8.35 1.58 -3.13
CA ALA A 160 -8.49 2.74 -2.25
C ALA A 160 -8.56 4.02 -3.10
N ARG A 161 -9.57 4.86 -2.86
CA ARG A 161 -9.85 6.05 -3.67
C ARG A 161 -9.72 7.34 -2.88
N HIS A 162 -10.47 7.48 -1.82
CA HIS A 162 -10.62 8.75 -1.12
C HIS A 162 -10.36 8.60 0.36
N ARG A 163 -9.68 9.56 0.96
CA ARG A 163 -9.58 9.63 2.43
C ARG A 163 -10.93 10.09 3.00
N PHE A 164 -11.33 9.54 4.13
CA PHE A 164 -12.49 10.01 4.87
C PHE A 164 -12.19 10.14 6.36
N ARG A 165 -13.07 10.84 7.06
CA ARG A 165 -13.19 10.81 8.52
C ARG A 165 -14.59 10.37 8.94
N LEU A 166 -14.71 9.71 10.08
CA LEU A 166 -16.00 9.44 10.70
C LEU A 166 -16.67 10.78 11.06
N LEU A 167 -17.97 10.90 10.79
CA LEU A 167 -18.76 12.05 11.22
C LEU A 167 -19.09 11.97 12.72
N HIS A 168 -19.38 10.76 13.17
CA HIS A 168 -19.67 10.44 14.57
C HIS A 168 -18.57 9.51 15.09
N PRO A 169 -17.37 10.03 15.39
CA PRO A 169 -16.36 9.22 16.04
C PRO A 169 -16.86 8.79 17.44
N PRO A 170 -16.46 7.61 17.92
CA PRO A 170 -16.81 7.20 19.27
C PRO A 170 -16.27 8.22 20.29
N ASP A 171 -17.10 8.58 21.28
CA ASP A 171 -16.76 9.59 22.30
C ASP A 171 -15.51 9.22 23.11
N HIS A 172 -15.19 7.93 23.15
CA HIS A 172 -14.06 7.35 23.86
C HIS A 172 -13.21 6.57 22.86
N PRO A 173 -11.88 6.47 23.08
CA PRO A 173 -11.01 5.70 22.19
C PRO A 173 -11.53 4.27 22.06
N ALA A 174 -11.97 3.93 20.84
CA ALA A 174 -12.49 2.62 20.54
C ALA A 174 -11.33 1.70 20.12
N PRO A 175 -11.19 0.53 20.75
CA PRO A 175 -10.24 -0.47 20.30
C PRO A 175 -10.46 -0.85 18.84
N LEU A 176 -9.36 -1.12 18.12
CA LEU A 176 -9.42 -1.50 16.70
C LEU A 176 -10.29 -2.75 16.48
N HIS A 177 -10.21 -3.72 17.40
CA HIS A 177 -11.00 -4.95 17.35
C HIS A 177 -12.51 -4.71 17.47
N SER A 178 -12.93 -3.58 18.06
CA SER A 178 -14.34 -3.22 18.11
C SER A 178 -14.92 -3.00 16.73
N TYR A 179 -14.08 -2.75 15.71
CA TYR A 179 -14.43 -2.55 14.30
C TYR A 179 -14.01 -3.72 13.39
N THR A 180 -13.68 -4.91 13.94
CA THR A 180 -13.36 -6.10 13.14
C THR A 180 -14.53 -6.54 12.27
N ARG A 181 -15.76 -6.48 12.81
CA ARG A 181 -16.99 -6.75 12.06
C ARG A 181 -17.44 -5.54 11.27
N MET A 182 -17.90 -5.77 10.05
CA MET A 182 -18.38 -4.69 9.18
C MET A 182 -19.66 -4.07 9.76
N ARG A 183 -19.75 -2.74 9.73
CA ARG A 183 -20.94 -2.01 10.16
C ARG A 183 -21.12 -0.74 9.35
N PHE A 184 -22.32 -0.21 9.31
CA PHE A 184 -22.52 1.09 8.68
C PHE A 184 -22.03 2.23 9.59
N ALA A 185 -21.27 3.16 9.00
CA ALA A 185 -20.90 4.41 9.64
C ALA A 185 -21.10 5.59 8.69
N GLU A 186 -21.35 6.75 9.27
CA GLU A 186 -21.41 8.00 8.53
C GLU A 186 -20.03 8.61 8.40
N VAL A 187 -19.67 8.97 7.17
CA VAL A 187 -18.33 9.41 6.80
C VAL A 187 -18.38 10.70 6.02
N ARG A 188 -17.29 11.46 6.08
CA ARG A 188 -17.04 12.62 5.23
C ARG A 188 -15.77 12.45 4.43
N VAL A 189 -15.87 12.51 3.11
CA VAL A 189 -14.73 12.48 2.20
C VAL A 189 -13.91 13.76 2.37
N LEU A 190 -12.60 13.58 2.55
CA LEU A 190 -11.64 14.66 2.73
C LEU A 190 -11.10 15.13 1.36
N PRO A 191 -10.88 16.44 1.18
CA PRO A 191 -10.27 16.95 -0.03
C PRO A 191 -8.83 16.44 -0.19
N GLU A 192 -8.44 16.21 -1.43
CA GLU A 192 -7.04 16.05 -1.80
C GLU A 192 -6.44 17.42 -2.10
N LEU A 193 -5.60 17.90 -1.19
CA LEU A 193 -4.91 19.16 -1.36
C LEU A 193 -3.67 18.92 -2.23
N GLY A 194 -3.68 19.47 -3.44
CA GLY A 194 -2.51 19.49 -4.29
C GLY A 194 -1.39 20.32 -3.66
N PRO A 195 -0.11 19.91 -3.82
CA PRO A 195 1.00 20.68 -3.30
C PRO A 195 1.03 22.07 -3.95
N ALA A 196 0.98 23.11 -3.13
CA ALA A 196 1.16 24.48 -3.61
C ALA A 196 2.60 24.70 -4.08
N GLU A 197 2.79 25.57 -5.06
CA GLU A 197 4.14 25.96 -5.48
C GLU A 197 4.79 26.79 -4.35
N PRO A 198 5.93 26.35 -3.79
CA PRO A 198 6.66 27.16 -2.81
C PRO A 198 6.99 28.54 -3.38
N LEU A 199 7.01 29.57 -2.53
CA LEU A 199 7.28 30.96 -2.91
C LEU A 199 6.25 31.60 -3.85
N ARG A 200 5.14 30.95 -4.21
CA ARG A 200 4.10 31.56 -5.06
C ARG A 200 3.60 32.91 -4.53
N LEU A 201 3.43 33.02 -3.22
CA LEU A 201 2.97 34.26 -2.57
C LEU A 201 4.07 35.32 -2.44
N ALA A 202 5.34 34.91 -2.39
CA ALA A 202 6.51 35.79 -2.33
C ALA A 202 7.10 36.08 -3.72
N ARG A 203 6.38 35.72 -4.78
CA ARG A 203 6.87 35.77 -6.16
C ARG A 203 6.92 37.21 -6.65
N LEU A 204 8.11 37.65 -7.06
CA LEU A 204 8.30 38.94 -7.72
C LEU A 204 7.75 38.91 -9.16
N ALA A 205 6.63 39.58 -9.40
CA ALA A 205 5.99 39.62 -10.73
C ALA A 205 6.91 40.16 -11.83
N SER A 206 7.81 41.10 -11.52
CA SER A 206 8.78 41.65 -12.46
C SER A 206 9.76 40.61 -13.03
N LEU A 207 9.97 39.50 -12.33
CA LEU A 207 10.86 38.42 -12.77
C LEU A 207 10.12 37.32 -13.56
N ASP A 208 8.82 37.50 -13.85
CA ASP A 208 8.00 36.48 -14.51
C ASP A 208 8.50 36.08 -15.88
N ALA A 209 9.05 37.03 -16.64
CA ALA A 209 9.63 36.76 -17.96
C ALA A 209 10.85 35.83 -17.91
N LEU A 210 11.54 35.75 -16.77
CA LEU A 210 12.70 34.89 -16.57
C LEU A 210 12.31 33.49 -16.08
N ARG A 211 11.03 33.26 -15.76
CA ARG A 211 10.52 31.97 -15.31
C ARG A 211 10.10 31.14 -16.53
N ALA A 212 10.43 29.85 -16.51
CA ALA A 212 9.98 28.96 -17.56
C ALA A 212 8.44 28.92 -17.61
N PRO A 213 7.82 28.99 -18.81
CA PRO A 213 6.38 28.91 -18.95
C PRO A 213 5.85 27.60 -18.36
N ARG A 214 4.71 27.68 -17.68
CA ARG A 214 4.04 26.53 -17.07
C ARG A 214 2.67 26.34 -17.72
N PRO A 215 2.34 25.15 -18.26
CA PRO A 215 3.17 23.95 -18.36
C PRO A 215 4.32 24.08 -19.37
N ALA A 216 5.45 23.43 -19.08
CA ALA A 216 6.57 23.37 -20.02
C ALA A 216 6.15 22.53 -21.24
N PRO A 217 6.51 22.94 -22.48
CA PRO A 217 6.30 22.12 -23.66
C PRO A 217 6.93 20.73 -23.48
N PRO A 218 6.35 19.65 -24.05
CA PRO A 218 6.84 18.28 -23.88
C PRO A 218 8.29 18.06 -24.32
N PHE A 219 8.85 18.96 -25.13
CA PHE A 219 10.22 18.91 -25.65
C PHE A 219 11.13 20.02 -25.11
N ALA A 220 10.66 20.86 -24.19
CA ALA A 220 11.48 21.92 -23.63
C ALA A 220 12.51 21.34 -22.65
N PRO A 221 13.79 21.78 -22.71
CA PRO A 221 14.78 21.38 -21.72
C PRO A 221 14.33 21.80 -20.32
N ASP A 222 14.67 21.00 -19.33
CA ASP A 222 14.29 21.29 -17.95
C ASP A 222 15.11 22.46 -17.40
N LEU A 223 14.63 23.69 -17.65
CA LEU A 223 15.27 24.91 -17.20
C LEU A 223 15.06 25.19 -15.69
N ARG A 224 14.38 24.31 -14.95
CA ARG A 224 14.16 24.50 -13.51
C ARG A 224 15.47 24.60 -12.74
N HIS A 225 16.46 23.79 -13.12
CA HIS A 225 17.77 23.80 -12.47
C HIS A 225 18.75 24.79 -13.11
N SER A 226 18.30 25.62 -14.05
CA SER A 226 19.11 26.68 -14.65
C SER A 226 19.63 27.64 -13.57
N PRO A 227 20.88 28.14 -13.70
CA PRO A 227 21.41 29.17 -12.80
C PRO A 227 20.49 30.40 -12.73
N VAL A 228 19.79 30.73 -13.82
CA VAL A 228 18.82 31.83 -13.86
C VAL A 228 17.61 31.53 -12.97
N ALA A 229 17.00 30.35 -13.12
CA ALA A 229 15.87 29.92 -12.30
C ALA A 229 16.24 29.82 -10.81
N ARG A 230 17.47 29.39 -10.50
CA ARG A 230 18.01 29.39 -9.15
C ARG A 230 18.14 30.80 -8.56
N ARG A 231 18.62 31.76 -9.37
CA ARG A 231 18.77 33.17 -8.95
C ARG A 231 17.42 33.84 -8.69
N VAL A 232 16.46 33.65 -9.60
CA VAL A 232 15.08 34.16 -9.45
C VAL A 232 14.44 33.64 -8.17
N ARG A 233 14.54 32.33 -7.90
CA ARG A 233 14.04 31.74 -6.65
C ARG A 233 14.78 32.22 -5.41
N GLY A 234 16.07 32.54 -5.53
CA GLY A 234 16.83 33.19 -4.47
C GLY A 234 16.29 34.57 -4.13
N MET A 235 15.91 35.36 -5.13
CA MET A 235 15.29 36.68 -4.94
C MET A 235 13.91 36.57 -4.31
N ASP A 236 13.08 35.63 -4.77
CA ASP A 236 11.75 35.39 -4.17
C ASP A 236 11.88 34.94 -2.70
N ALA A 237 12.85 34.07 -2.39
CA ALA A 237 13.10 33.61 -1.03
C ALA A 237 13.60 34.74 -0.10
N ALA A 238 14.31 35.74 -0.63
CA ALA A 238 14.78 36.88 0.14
C ALA A 238 13.63 37.76 0.67
N LEU A 239 12.43 37.65 0.08
CA LEU A 239 11.21 38.28 0.60
C LEU A 239 10.54 37.48 1.71
N THR A 240 11.10 36.33 2.07
CA THR A 240 10.60 35.48 3.15
C THR A 240 11.60 35.43 4.30
N PRO A 241 11.17 35.13 5.54
CA PRO A 241 12.09 34.94 6.67
C PRO A 241 13.05 33.75 6.52
N TRP A 242 12.78 32.84 5.58
CA TRP A 242 13.49 31.58 5.44
C TRP A 242 14.41 31.60 4.22
N PRO A 243 15.64 31.05 4.34
CA PRO A 243 16.56 30.95 3.20
C PRO A 243 16.00 30.03 2.11
N ARG A 244 16.44 30.25 0.87
CA ARG A 244 15.97 29.52 -0.34
C ARG A 244 15.87 28.01 -0.13
N PHE A 245 16.88 27.38 0.47
CA PHE A 245 16.95 25.92 0.59
C PHE A 245 15.75 25.33 1.34
N VAL A 246 15.16 26.06 2.31
CA VAL A 246 13.97 25.63 3.06
C VAL A 246 12.79 25.46 2.13
N HIS A 247 12.57 26.41 1.23
CA HIS A 247 11.48 26.33 0.23
C HIS A 247 11.71 25.22 -0.79
N GLU A 248 12.97 24.90 -1.09
CA GLU A 248 13.28 23.81 -2.01
C GLU A 248 13.06 22.42 -1.40
N LEU A 249 13.12 22.28 -0.07
CA LEU A 249 12.73 21.04 0.62
C LEU A 249 11.22 20.77 0.47
N LEU A 250 10.42 21.82 0.32
CA LEU A 250 8.97 21.74 0.15
C LEU A 250 8.55 21.66 -1.32
N GLU A 251 9.49 21.73 -2.26
CA GLU A 251 9.20 21.65 -3.70
C GLU A 251 8.86 20.21 -4.10
N TYR A 252 7.55 19.92 -4.21
CA TYR A 252 7.02 18.60 -4.52
C TYR A 252 7.75 17.92 -5.70
N ARG A 253 8.00 18.65 -6.79
CA ARG A 253 8.66 18.09 -7.97
C ARG A 253 10.08 17.63 -7.68
N ARG A 254 10.83 18.40 -6.89
CA ARG A 254 12.20 18.04 -6.52
C ARG A 254 12.22 16.78 -5.68
N VAL A 255 11.37 16.72 -4.65
CA VAL A 255 11.25 15.55 -3.78
C VAL A 255 10.83 14.32 -4.60
N ARG A 256 9.85 14.47 -5.48
CA ARG A 256 9.41 13.42 -6.40
C ARG A 256 10.55 12.93 -7.31
N ASP A 257 11.29 13.83 -7.93
CA ASP A 257 12.39 13.47 -8.85
C ASP A 257 13.55 12.77 -8.09
N GLN A 258 13.82 13.17 -6.84
CA GLN A 258 14.77 12.47 -5.96
C GLN A 258 14.29 11.06 -5.58
N LEU A 259 13.02 10.92 -5.20
CA LEU A 259 12.41 9.62 -4.92
C LEU A 259 12.46 8.73 -6.16
N HIS A 260 12.18 9.27 -7.35
CA HIS A 260 12.30 8.53 -8.60
C HIS A 260 13.72 8.04 -8.85
N ALA A 261 14.73 8.91 -8.72
CA ALA A 261 16.13 8.50 -8.89
C ALA A 261 16.51 7.36 -7.93
N HIS A 262 16.02 7.44 -6.68
CA HIS A 262 16.20 6.37 -5.70
C HIS A 262 15.50 5.07 -6.11
N PHE A 263 14.20 5.09 -6.47
CA PHE A 263 13.49 3.88 -6.90
C PHE A 263 14.01 3.29 -8.20
N SER A 264 14.46 4.13 -9.14
CA SER A 264 15.14 3.68 -10.36
C SER A 264 16.45 2.96 -10.05
N SER A 265 17.16 3.35 -8.98
CA SER A 265 18.35 2.60 -8.54
C SER A 265 18.04 1.22 -7.97
N LEU A 266 16.79 0.97 -7.57
CA LEU A 266 16.32 -0.29 -7.01
C LEU A 266 15.71 -1.25 -8.05
N ASP A 267 15.73 -0.91 -9.34
CA ASP A 267 15.07 -1.65 -10.43
C ASP A 267 13.58 -1.96 -10.15
N LEU A 268 12.91 -1.16 -9.30
CA LEU A 268 11.48 -1.26 -9.05
C LEU A 268 10.77 -0.49 -10.18
N GLY A 269 10.16 -1.24 -11.10
CA GLY A 269 9.58 -0.71 -12.33
C GLY A 269 8.39 0.23 -12.11
N GLU A 270 8.12 0.96 -13.20
CA GLU A 270 7.06 1.92 -13.51
C GLU A 270 6.74 3.09 -12.55
N ARG A 271 6.64 4.25 -13.19
CA ARG A 271 6.43 5.58 -12.63
C ARG A 271 5.00 5.69 -12.08
N PRO A 272 4.79 6.08 -10.80
CA PRO A 272 3.47 6.52 -10.37
C PRO A 272 3.00 7.71 -11.23
N PRO A 273 1.74 7.73 -11.69
CA PRO A 273 1.21 8.83 -12.49
C PRO A 273 1.36 10.14 -11.70
N PRO A 274 1.56 11.29 -12.39
CA PRO A 274 1.62 12.57 -11.71
C PRO A 274 0.34 12.79 -10.89
N PRO A 275 0.40 13.54 -9.77
CA PRO A 275 -0.81 13.91 -9.03
C PRO A 275 -1.76 14.58 -10.02
N GLU A 276 -3.03 14.17 -10.00
CA GLU A 276 -4.03 14.67 -10.93
C GLU A 276 -3.98 16.21 -10.91
N PRO A 277 -3.80 16.87 -12.06
CA PRO A 277 -3.85 18.32 -12.09
C PRO A 277 -5.25 18.73 -11.66
N LEU A 278 -5.36 19.42 -10.53
CA LEU A 278 -6.52 20.22 -10.17
C LEU A 278 -6.65 21.34 -11.21
N SER A 279 -7.16 20.98 -12.38
CA SER A 279 -7.49 21.90 -13.44
C SER A 279 -8.71 22.69 -12.98
N ARG A 280 -8.46 23.96 -12.65
CA ARG A 280 -9.37 25.10 -12.78
C ARG A 280 -10.82 24.81 -12.44
N ARG A 281 -11.23 25.18 -11.23
CA ARG A 281 -12.50 25.88 -11.08
C ARG A 281 -12.19 27.27 -10.54
N HIS A 282 -12.67 28.25 -11.31
CA HIS A 282 -12.60 29.68 -11.05
C HIS A 282 -13.25 30.03 -9.71
#